data_AF-A0A0F9RMV2-F1
#
_entry.id   AF-A0A0F9RMV2-F1
#
_cell.length_a   1.000
_cell.length_b   1.000
_cell.length_c   1.000
_cell.angle_alpha   90.00
_cell.angle_beta   90.00
_cell.angle_gamma   90.00
#
_symmetry.space_group_name_H-M   'P 1'
#
loop_
_entity.id
_entity.type
_entity.pdbx_description
1 polymer ?
#
loop_
_entity_poly.entity_id
_entity_poly.type
_entity_poly.pdbx_seq_one_letter_code
_entity_poly.pdbx_strand_id
1 'polypeptide(L)'
;MKSPLEQKFIARSEFTKLGLEVKTKFYFPLDKHDTKQVPNYLVVGKGKGRYILQRTIPLSVAEEICENSAVYKIIDYYEVLE
;
A
#
# COMPACT_ATOMS: atom_id res chain seq x y z
N MET A 1 1.55 -23.72 -5.05
CA MET A 1 0.81 -22.45 -4.93
C MET A 1 1.77 -21.32 -5.22
N LYS A 2 1.41 -20.40 -6.11
CA LYS A 2 2.20 -19.21 -6.42
C LYS A 2 2.38 -18.36 -5.15
N SER A 3 3.59 -17.88 -4.89
CA SER A 3 3.87 -17.03 -3.72
C SER A 3 2.93 -15.81 -3.75
N PRO A 4 2.39 -15.33 -2.62
CA PRO A 4 1.60 -14.09 -2.56
C PRO A 4 2.30 -12.88 -3.22
N LEU A 5 3.62 -12.96 -3.40
CA LEU A 5 4.46 -11.97 -4.09
C LEU A 5 4.30 -11.93 -5.62
N GLU A 6 3.65 -12.92 -6.23
CA GLU A 6 3.23 -12.85 -7.63
C GLU A 6 1.90 -12.07 -7.80
N GLN A 7 1.22 -11.69 -6.71
CA GLN A 7 0.09 -10.77 -6.78
C GLN A 7 0.63 -9.35 -6.96
N LYS A 8 0.48 -8.82 -8.18
CA LYS A 8 0.88 -7.45 -8.54
C LYS A 8 0.19 -6.38 -7.66
N PHE A 9 -0.89 -6.73 -6.97
CA PHE A 9 -1.72 -5.83 -6.17
C PHE A 9 -2.05 -6.43 -4.81
N ILE A 10 -2.15 -5.58 -3.78
CA ILE A 10 -2.53 -5.92 -2.41
C ILE A 10 -3.55 -4.88 -1.94
N ALA A 11 -4.71 -5.33 -1.44
CA ALA A 11 -5.66 -4.42 -0.80
C ALA A 11 -5.24 -4.09 0.63
N ARG A 12 -5.50 -2.86 1.09
CA ARG A 12 -5.16 -2.43 2.47
C ARG A 12 -5.78 -3.33 3.54
N SER A 13 -7.00 -3.81 3.28
CA SER A 13 -7.75 -4.74 4.12
C SER A 13 -7.06 -6.10 4.31
N GLU A 14 -6.16 -6.49 3.40
CA GLU A 14 -5.45 -7.77 3.45
C GLU A 14 -4.18 -7.72 4.30
N PHE A 15 -3.69 -6.53 4.68
CA PHE A 15 -2.40 -6.37 5.35
C PHE A 15 -2.33 -7.16 6.66
N THR A 16 -3.38 -7.08 7.48
CA THR A 16 -3.46 -7.81 8.75
C THR A 16 -3.38 -9.33 8.53
N LYS A 17 -4.09 -9.85 7.52
CA LYS A 17 -4.07 -11.28 7.16
C LYS A 17 -2.69 -11.72 6.65
N LEU A 18 -1.98 -10.84 5.95
CA LEU A 18 -0.65 -11.12 5.42
C LEU A 18 0.47 -10.93 6.45
N GLY A 19 0.17 -10.35 7.62
CA GLY A 19 1.16 -9.97 8.64
C GLY A 19 2.04 -8.82 8.18
N LEU A 20 1.48 -7.88 7.39
CA LEU A 20 2.15 -6.69 6.91
C LEU A 20 1.87 -5.51 7.83
N GLU A 21 2.93 -4.85 8.28
CA GLU A 21 2.85 -3.65 9.10
C GLU A 21 3.22 -2.42 8.29
N VAL A 22 2.43 -1.33 8.41
CA VAL A 22 2.78 -0.06 7.78
C VAL A 22 3.97 0.56 8.52
N LYS A 23 5.07 0.76 7.80
CA LYS A 23 6.30 1.40 8.32
C LYS A 23 6.35 2.88 7.97
N THR A 24 5.91 3.25 6.78
CA THR A 24 5.95 4.64 6.30
C THR A 24 4.78 4.92 5.36
N LYS A 25 4.28 6.16 5.40
CA LYS A 25 3.23 6.68 4.51
C LYS A 25 3.74 7.91 3.78
N PHE A 26 3.51 8.00 2.46
CA PHE A 26 3.83 9.19 1.66
C PHE A 26 2.57 9.72 0.96
N TYR A 27 2.40 11.04 1.02
CA TYR A 27 1.25 11.78 0.48
C TYR A 27 1.73 12.77 -0.58
N PHE A 28 0.93 13.07 -1.62
CA PHE A 28 1.35 14.05 -2.61
C PHE A 28 1.11 15.47 -2.07
N PRO A 29 1.96 16.47 -2.40
CA PRO A 29 1.86 17.83 -1.87
C PRO A 29 0.56 18.57 -2.25
N LEU A 30 -0.13 18.13 -3.30
CA LEU A 30 -1.40 18.69 -3.76
C LEU A 30 -2.60 18.22 -2.92
N ASP A 31 -2.43 17.22 -2.06
CA ASP A 31 -3.49 16.61 -1.26
C ASP A 31 -3.78 17.37 0.06
N LYS A 32 -3.17 18.55 0.27
CA LYS A 32 -3.11 19.27 1.55
C LYS A 32 -4.44 19.76 2.12
N HIS A 33 -5.55 19.67 1.38
CA HIS A 33 -6.83 20.29 1.78
C HIS A 33 -7.93 19.32 2.22
N ASP A 34 -7.73 17.99 2.13
CA ASP A 34 -8.78 17.04 2.44
C ASP A 34 -8.54 16.27 3.75
N THR A 35 -9.61 16.07 4.53
CA THR A 35 -9.59 15.39 5.85
C THR A 35 -9.56 13.86 5.72
N LYS A 36 -9.62 13.32 4.49
CA LYS A 36 -9.62 11.88 4.17
C LYS A 36 -8.44 11.48 3.28
N GLN A 37 -7.22 11.83 3.68
CA GLN A 37 -6.03 11.55 2.88
C GLN A 37 -5.64 10.06 2.90
N VAL A 38 -5.73 9.44 1.73
CA VAL A 38 -5.22 8.09 1.48
C VAL A 38 -3.79 8.19 0.92
N PRO A 39 -2.80 7.54 1.53
CA PRO A 39 -1.42 7.66 1.10
C PRO A 39 -1.23 7.14 -0.33
N ASN A 40 -0.47 7.89 -1.12
CA ASN A 40 -0.16 7.51 -2.50
C ASN A 40 0.93 6.44 -2.55
N TYR A 41 1.82 6.43 -1.56
CA TYR A 41 2.78 5.35 -1.38
C TYR A 41 2.82 4.88 0.06
N LEU A 42 3.05 3.59 0.23
CA LEU A 42 3.25 2.94 1.51
C LEU A 42 4.54 2.12 1.48
N VAL A 43 5.25 2.10 2.60
CA VAL A 43 6.22 1.04 2.87
C VAL A 43 5.61 0.13 3.91
N VAL A 44 5.48 -1.15 3.58
CA VAL A 44 5.00 -2.18 4.51
C VAL A 44 6.08 -3.21 4.77
N GLY A 45 6.10 -3.78 5.96
CA GLY A 45 7.12 -4.73 6.37
C GLY A 45 6.56 -6.01 6.98
N LYS A 46 7.31 -7.10 6.79
CA LYS A 46 7.13 -8.39 7.49
C LYS A 46 8.52 -8.96 7.78
N GLY A 47 8.89 -9.03 9.06
CA GLY A 47 10.26 -9.34 9.45
C GLY A 47 11.26 -8.33 8.85
N LYS A 48 12.31 -8.83 8.18
CA LYS A 48 13.34 -8.02 7.52
C LYS A 48 12.92 -7.47 6.15
N GLY A 49 11.89 -8.06 5.52
CA GLY A 49 11.41 -7.63 4.21
C GLY A 49 10.62 -6.32 4.26
N ARG A 50 10.77 -5.51 3.22
CA ARG A 50 10.10 -4.22 3.00
C ARG A 50 9.56 -4.16 1.58
N TYR A 51 8.29 -3.79 1.44
CA TYR A 51 7.62 -3.63 0.16
C TYR A 51 7.28 -2.17 -0.03
N ILE A 52 7.65 -1.61 -1.18
CA ILE A 52 7.21 -0.29 -1.61
C ILE A 52 5.95 -0.47 -2.45
N LEU A 53 4.89 0.20 -2.00
CA LEU A 53 3.55 0.07 -2.53
C LEU A 53 3.12 1.40 -3.12
N GLN A 54 2.60 1.40 -4.34
CA GLN A 54 1.99 2.55 -5.00
C GLN A 54 0.49 2.37 -5.03
N ARG A 55 -0.26 3.36 -4.56
CA ARG A 55 -1.72 3.38 -4.63
C ARG A 55 -2.15 3.26 -6.09
N THR A 56 -3.05 2.33 -6.34
CA THR A 56 -3.72 2.18 -7.63
C THR A 56 -5.14 2.70 -7.46
N ILE A 57 -5.57 3.60 -8.34
CA ILE A 57 -6.95 4.08 -8.38
C ILE A 57 -7.63 3.32 -9.51
N PRO A 58 -8.54 2.36 -9.23
CA PRO A 58 -9.34 1.78 -10.29
C PRO A 58 -10.23 2.89 -10.86
N LEU A 59 -10.23 3.04 -12.20
CA LEU A 59 -11.03 4.03 -12.92
C LEU A 59 -12.53 3.98 -12.56
N SER A 60 -13.01 2.85 -12.05
CA SER A 60 -14.41 2.61 -11.69
C SER A 60 -14.83 3.09 -10.28
N VAL A 61 -13.92 3.63 -9.45
CA VAL A 61 -14.21 3.93 -8.02
C VAL A 61 -13.73 5.32 -7.59
N ALA A 62 -13.66 6.27 -8.53
CA ALA A 62 -13.16 7.63 -8.25
C ALA A 62 -13.99 8.40 -7.20
N GLU A 63 -15.23 7.97 -6.91
CA GLU A 63 -16.17 8.74 -6.07
C GLU A 63 -16.15 8.40 -4.57
N GLU A 64 -15.58 7.28 -4.12
CA GLU A 64 -15.56 6.91 -2.68
C GLU A 64 -14.30 6.17 -2.22
N ILE A 65 -13.11 6.77 -2.39
CA ILE A 65 -11.87 6.13 -1.93
C ILE A 65 -11.60 6.46 -0.46
N CYS A 66 -11.85 5.49 0.44
CA CYS A 66 -11.38 5.52 1.82
C CYS A 66 -10.12 4.66 2.00
N GLU A 67 -9.34 4.89 3.06
CA GLU A 67 -8.02 4.24 3.27
C GLU A 67 -8.12 2.70 3.27
N ASN A 68 -9.21 2.15 3.80
CA ASN A 68 -9.43 0.70 3.89
C ASN A 68 -9.83 0.04 2.58
N SER A 69 -10.35 0.81 1.62
CA SER A 69 -10.71 0.35 0.28
C SER A 69 -9.58 0.55 -0.74
N ALA A 70 -8.45 1.12 -0.30
CA ALA A 70 -7.32 1.38 -1.18
C ALA A 70 -6.62 0.08 -1.61
N VAL A 71 -6.38 -0.03 -2.90
CA VAL A 71 -5.58 -1.10 -3.51
C VAL A 71 -4.22 -0.53 -3.86
N TYR A 72 -3.16 -1.28 -3.56
CA TYR A 72 -1.80 -0.88 -3.85
C TYR A 72 -1.12 -1.88 -4.77
N LYS A 73 -0.31 -1.39 -5.69
CA LYS A 73 0.59 -2.17 -6.52
C LYS A 73 1.95 -2.25 -5.82
N ILE A 74 2.56 -3.43 -5.78
CA ILE A 74 3.95 -3.57 -5.35
C ILE A 74 4.84 -3.04 -6.47
N ILE A 75 5.69 -2.06 -6.16
CA ILE A 75 6.62 -1.47 -7.13
C ILE A 75 8.07 -1.82 -6.85
N ASP A 76 8.41 -2.15 -5.60
CA ASP A 76 9.76 -2.54 -5.23
C ASP A 76 9.78 -3.38 -3.94
N TYR A 77 10.89 -4.08 -3.72
CA TYR A 77 11.16 -4.89 -2.53
C TYR A 77 12.63 -4.76 -2.11
N TYR A 78 12.86 -4.62 -0.82
CA TYR A 78 14.20 -4.69 -0.24
C TYR A 78 14.18 -5.34 1.15
N GLU A 79 15.35 -5.80 1.60
CA GLU A 79 15.54 -6.31 2.95
C GLU A 79 16.40 -5.35 3.77
N VAL A 80 16.05 -5.18 5.04
CA VAL A 80 16.85 -4.38 5.98
C VAL A 80 17.97 -5.25 6.52
N LEU A 81 19.22 -4.83 6.30
CA LEU A 81 20.40 -5.39 6.95
C LEU A 81 20.48 -4.85 8.38
N GLU A 82 20.75 -5.73 9.33
CA GLU A 82 21.03 -5.38 10.74
C GLU A 82 22.50 -5.03 10.92
#